data_AF-A0AB39RAA0-F1
#
_entry.id   AF-A0AB39RAA0-F1
#
_cell.length_a   1.000
_cell.length_b   1.000
_cell.length_c   1.000
_cell.angle_alpha   90.00
_cell.angle_beta   90.00
_cell.angle_gamma   90.00
#
_symmetry.space_group_name_H-M   'P 1'
#
loop_
_entity.id
_entity.type
_entity.pdbx_description
1 polymer ?
#
loop_
_entity_poly.entity_id
_entity_poly.type
_entity_poly.pdbx_seq_one_letter_code
_entity_poly.pdbx_strand_id
1 'polypeptide(L)'
;MEQTEIILRAIGVLTETNAMVRRIAQDEDAEVESTETQLGSLVTEVFPRVEVPADAGPAEAGQAVADAYLPATISLVGAFAFLFSELADLHDSGRTDIKTADLLQDLALRMSRADNS
;
A
#
# COMPACT_ATOMS: atom_id res chain seq x y z
N MET A 1 8.18 10.23 2.84
CA MET A 1 8.20 8.86 3.37
C MET A 1 9.29 8.09 2.65
N GLU A 2 9.99 7.24 3.37
CA GLU A 2 10.98 6.35 2.75
C GLU A 2 10.29 5.14 2.12
N GLN A 3 10.97 4.47 1.18
CA GLN A 3 10.41 3.32 0.47
C GLN A 3 10.07 2.17 1.44
N THR A 4 10.90 1.92 2.45
CA THR A 4 10.68 0.90 3.49
C THR A 4 9.41 1.19 4.28
N GLU A 5 9.14 2.44 4.62
CA GLU A 5 7.93 2.88 5.33
C GLU A 5 6.68 2.62 4.48
N ILE A 6 6.74 2.93 3.17
CA ILE A 6 5.64 2.67 2.23
C ILE A 6 5.36 1.17 2.12
N ILE A 7 6.40 0.32 2.08
CA ILE A 7 6.26 -1.14 2.07
C ILE A 7 5.61 -1.63 3.36
N LEU A 8 6.06 -1.15 4.53
CA LEU A 8 5.48 -1.52 5.83
C LEU A 8 4.00 -1.14 5.93
N ARG A 9 3.63 0.05 5.44
CA ARG A 9 2.22 0.46 5.39
C ARG A 9 1.40 -0.38 4.41
N ALA A 10 1.94 -0.68 3.23
CA ALA A 10 1.28 -1.56 2.27
C ALA A 10 1.06 -2.99 2.82
N ILE A 11 2.00 -3.52 3.61
CA ILE A 11 1.82 -4.79 4.34
C ILE A 11 0.64 -4.69 5.33
N GLY A 12 0.53 -3.57 6.05
CA GLY A 12 -0.61 -3.29 6.94
C GLY A 12 -1.95 -3.35 6.19
N VAL A 13 -2.04 -2.65 5.06
CA VAL A 13 -3.22 -2.65 4.18
C VAL A 13 -3.59 -4.06 3.72
N LEU A 14 -2.63 -4.85 3.24
CA LEU A 14 -2.88 -6.22 2.80
C LEU A 14 -3.33 -7.12 3.95
N THR A 15 -2.78 -6.92 5.15
CA THR A 15 -3.16 -7.66 6.36
C THR A 15 -4.60 -7.36 6.77
N GLU A 16 -4.97 -6.09 6.80
CA GLU A 16 -6.34 -5.66 7.09
C GLU A 16 -7.32 -6.17 6.03
N THR A 17 -6.97 -6.00 4.75
CA THR A 17 -7.79 -6.48 3.62
C THR A 17 -8.01 -7.99 3.70
N ASN A 18 -6.98 -8.76 4.07
CA ASN A 18 -7.11 -10.21 4.24
C ASN A 18 -8.05 -10.57 5.40
N ALA A 19 -7.94 -9.88 6.55
CA ALA A 19 -8.83 -10.07 7.68
C ALA A 19 -10.28 -9.67 7.35
N MET A 20 -10.44 -8.63 6.54
CA MET A 20 -11.72 -8.15 6.05
C MET A 20 -12.40 -9.13 5.10
N VAL A 21 -11.69 -9.61 4.08
CA VAL A 21 -12.20 -10.62 3.14
C VAL A 21 -12.64 -11.88 3.88
N ARG A 22 -11.90 -12.30 4.91
CA ARG A 22 -12.31 -13.43 5.77
C ARG A 22 -13.60 -13.17 6.54
N ARG A 23 -13.80 -11.95 7.04
CA ARG A 23 -15.05 -11.55 7.72
C ARG A 23 -16.23 -11.53 6.76
N ILE A 24 -16.08 -10.95 5.58
CA ILE A 24 -17.13 -10.93 4.53
C ILE A 24 -17.48 -12.37 4.10
N ALA A 25 -16.49 -13.24 3.96
CA ALA A 25 -16.74 -14.66 3.64
C ALA A 25 -17.49 -15.41 4.76
N GLN A 26 -17.55 -14.85 5.97
CA GLN A 26 -18.25 -15.41 7.13
C GLN A 26 -19.59 -14.71 7.43
N ASP A 27 -19.82 -13.53 6.86
CA ASP A 27 -20.98 -12.66 7.12
C ASP A 27 -21.38 -11.90 5.84
N GLU A 28 -22.52 -12.29 5.23
CA GLU A 28 -22.96 -11.81 3.91
C GLU A 28 -23.41 -10.33 3.89
N ASP A 29 -23.65 -9.70 5.05
CA ASP A 29 -24.20 -8.34 5.18
C ASP A 29 -23.16 -7.27 5.58
N ALA A 30 -21.86 -7.55 5.49
CA ALA A 30 -20.81 -6.60 5.91
C ALA A 30 -20.62 -5.43 4.92
N GLU A 31 -21.01 -4.22 5.31
CA GLU A 31 -20.70 -2.97 4.59
C GLU A 31 -19.22 -2.56 4.71
N VAL A 32 -18.66 -2.03 3.62
CA VAL A 32 -17.25 -1.64 3.49
C VAL A 32 -17.14 -0.16 3.16
N GLU A 33 -16.82 0.67 4.14
CA GLU A 33 -16.59 2.10 3.92
C GLU A 33 -15.12 2.36 3.56
N SER A 34 -14.85 2.71 2.29
CA SER A 34 -13.50 2.73 1.71
C SER A 34 -12.59 3.86 2.21
N THR A 35 -13.15 5.00 2.62
CA THR A 35 -12.37 6.19 3.05
C THR A 35 -11.80 6.05 4.47
N GLU A 36 -12.40 5.23 5.32
CA GLU A 36 -11.91 4.95 6.69
C GLU A 36 -10.95 3.74 6.76
N THR A 37 -10.66 3.09 5.63
CA THR A 37 -9.73 1.94 5.57
C THR A 37 -8.27 2.36 5.67
N GLN A 38 -7.38 1.43 6.05
CA GLN A 38 -5.93 1.68 6.01
C GLN A 38 -5.44 2.04 4.60
N LEU A 39 -6.13 1.60 3.55
CA LEU A 39 -5.82 2.00 2.17
C LEU A 39 -6.07 3.50 1.96
N GLY A 40 -7.20 4.03 2.45
CA GLY A 40 -7.49 5.47 2.40
C GLY A 40 -6.45 6.30 3.17
N SER A 41 -6.04 5.83 4.36
CA SER A 41 -4.97 6.44 5.14
C SER A 41 -3.63 6.42 4.40
N LEU A 42 -3.24 5.27 3.83
CA LEU A 42 -1.99 5.12 3.08
C LEU A 42 -1.93 6.08 1.88
N VAL A 43 -3.00 6.17 1.11
CA VAL A 43 -3.07 7.11 -0.03
C VAL A 43 -2.89 8.54 0.46
N THR A 44 -3.60 8.95 1.52
CA THR A 44 -3.53 10.31 2.05
C THR A 44 -2.15 10.66 2.61
N GLU A 45 -1.43 9.68 3.16
CA GLU A 45 -0.08 9.87 3.72
C GLU A 45 1.02 9.89 2.64
N VAL A 46 0.87 9.09 1.58
CA VAL A 46 1.88 8.95 0.52
C VAL A 46 1.87 10.13 -0.44
N PHE A 47 0.69 10.65 -0.77
CA PHE A 47 0.59 11.77 -1.71
C PHE A 47 0.82 13.10 -0.98
N PRO A 48 1.79 13.92 -1.45
CA PRO A 48 2.09 15.19 -0.80
C PRO A 48 0.95 16.19 -1.02
N ARG A 49 0.87 17.22 -0.17
CA ARG A 49 0.05 18.38 -0.49
C ARG A 49 0.70 19.16 -1.64
N VAL A 50 -0.07 19.45 -2.69
CA VAL A 50 0.37 20.30 -3.81
C VAL A 50 -0.13 21.72 -3.59
N GLU A 51 0.80 22.67 -3.50
CA GLU A 51 0.47 24.09 -3.52
C GLU A 51 0.51 24.59 -4.97
N VAL A 52 -0.63 25.10 -5.45
CA VAL A 52 -0.75 25.68 -6.79
C VAL A 52 -0.88 27.19 -6.63
N PRO A 53 -0.02 28.00 -7.28
CA PRO A 53 -0.14 29.46 -7.27
C PRO A 53 -1.51 29.92 -7.78
N ALA A 54 -2.07 30.98 -7.17
CA ALA A 54 -3.40 31.47 -7.51
C ALA A 54 -3.49 32.05 -8.94
N ASP A 55 -2.36 32.44 -9.51
CA ASP A 55 -2.20 32.95 -10.87
C ASP A 55 -1.80 31.87 -11.89
N ALA A 56 -1.62 30.61 -11.46
CA ALA A 56 -1.25 29.52 -12.35
C ALA A 56 -2.37 29.21 -13.36
N GLY A 57 -1.99 29.03 -14.62
CA GLY A 57 -2.90 28.53 -15.65
C GLY A 57 -3.26 27.05 -15.45
N PRO A 58 -4.34 26.53 -16.05
CA PRO A 58 -4.76 25.13 -15.88
C PRO A 58 -3.66 24.10 -16.22
N ALA A 59 -2.85 24.37 -17.25
CA ALA A 59 -1.76 23.47 -17.66
C ALA A 59 -0.61 23.47 -16.63
N GLU A 60 -0.29 24.64 -16.07
CA GLU A 60 0.76 24.79 -15.05
C GLU A 60 0.34 24.13 -13.73
N ALA A 61 -0.91 24.31 -13.33
CA ALA A 61 -1.49 23.60 -12.19
C ALA A 61 -1.46 22.07 -12.38
N GLY A 62 -1.83 21.59 -13.57
CA GLY A 62 -1.78 20.17 -13.90
C GLY A 62 -0.36 19.60 -13.85
N GLN A 63 0.61 20.34 -14.37
CA GLN A 63 2.02 19.95 -14.33
C GLN A 63 2.55 19.88 -12.89
N ALA A 64 2.23 20.87 -12.05
CA ALA A 64 2.65 20.89 -10.65
C ALA A 64 2.11 19.66 -9.87
N VAL A 65 0.86 19.27 -10.13
CA VAL A 65 0.28 18.05 -9.55
C VAL A 65 0.99 16.80 -10.08
N ALA A 66 1.21 16.70 -11.38
CA ALA A 66 1.89 15.54 -11.98
C ALA A 66 3.32 15.37 -11.44
N ASP A 67 4.08 16.45 -11.37
CA ASP A 67 5.46 16.45 -10.84
C ASP A 67 5.51 16.02 -9.38
N ALA A 68 4.53 16.45 -8.58
CA ALA A 68 4.43 16.07 -7.18
C ALA A 68 3.96 14.62 -6.98
N TYR A 69 3.00 14.15 -7.77
CA TYR A 69 2.32 12.86 -7.54
C TYR A 69 2.99 11.69 -8.23
N LEU A 70 3.69 11.91 -9.35
CA LEU A 70 4.30 10.82 -10.11
C LEU A 70 5.32 10.02 -9.29
N PRO A 71 6.25 10.63 -8.53
CA PRO A 71 7.17 9.87 -7.68
C PRO A 71 6.46 9.03 -6.61
N ALA A 72 5.45 9.62 -5.95
CA ALA A 72 4.65 8.94 -4.94
C ALA A 72 3.86 7.75 -5.53
N THR A 73 3.29 7.94 -6.72
CA THR A 73 2.58 6.89 -7.49
C THR A 73 3.52 5.74 -7.81
N ILE A 74 4.70 6.02 -8.36
CA ILE A 74 5.70 5.01 -8.70
C ILE A 74 6.11 4.22 -7.45
N SER A 75 6.35 4.92 -6.33
CA SER A 75 6.73 4.27 -5.09
C SER A 75 5.63 3.36 -4.53
N LEU A 76 4.38 3.81 -4.57
CA LEU A 76 3.23 3.03 -4.10
C LEU A 76 3.02 1.78 -4.97
N VAL A 77 3.01 1.95 -6.29
CA VAL A 77 2.90 0.84 -7.24
C VAL A 77 4.07 -0.14 -7.07
N GLY A 78 5.28 0.37 -6.89
CA GLY A 78 6.47 -0.45 -6.65
C GLY A 78 6.36 -1.29 -5.37
N ALA A 79 5.85 -0.71 -4.28
CA ALA A 79 5.63 -1.45 -3.03
C ALA A 79 4.61 -2.59 -3.20
N PHE A 80 3.46 -2.32 -3.85
CA PHE A 80 2.46 -3.36 -4.10
C PHE A 80 2.94 -4.41 -5.10
N ALA A 81 3.70 -4.03 -6.13
CA ALA A 81 4.29 -4.97 -7.08
C ALA A 81 5.28 -5.91 -6.37
N PHE A 82 6.14 -5.38 -5.50
CA PHE A 82 7.04 -6.19 -4.66
C PHE A 82 6.27 -7.19 -3.78
N LEU A 83 5.26 -6.73 -3.05
CA LEU A 83 4.46 -7.60 -2.18
C LEU A 83 3.70 -8.66 -2.98
N PHE A 84 3.18 -8.29 -4.15
CA PHE A 84 2.55 -9.24 -5.06
C PHE A 84 3.54 -10.31 -5.53
N SER A 85 4.77 -9.94 -5.91
CA SER A 85 5.80 -10.90 -6.31
C SER A 85 6.14 -11.89 -5.20
N GLU A 86 6.31 -11.44 -3.95
CA GLU A 86 6.57 -12.35 -2.83
C GLU A 86 5.41 -13.34 -2.60
N LEU A 87 4.17 -12.89 -2.78
CA LEU A 87 2.98 -13.75 -2.67
C LEU A 87 2.84 -14.73 -3.82
N ALA A 88 3.13 -14.28 -5.05
CA ALA A 88 3.12 -15.11 -6.25
C ALA A 88 4.18 -16.21 -6.14
N ASP A 89 5.42 -15.86 -5.76
CA ASP A 89 6.51 -16.82 -5.56
C ASP A 89 6.15 -17.89 -4.53
N LEU A 90 5.50 -17.49 -3.42
CA LEU A 90 5.02 -18.45 -2.42
C LEU A 90 4.00 -19.43 -3.02
N HIS A 91 3.01 -18.93 -3.75
CA HIS A 91 1.97 -19.73 -4.35
C HIS A 91 2.52 -20.67 -5.45
N ASP A 92 3.36 -20.14 -6.33
CA ASP A 92 3.92 -20.85 -7.49
C ASP A 92 4.94 -21.91 -7.07
N SER A 93 5.58 -21.76 -5.90
CA SER A 93 6.42 -22.80 -5.31
C SER A 93 5.66 -24.03 -4.79
N GLY A 94 4.32 -23.96 -4.73
CA GLY A 94 3.47 -25.03 -4.20
C GLY A 94 3.55 -25.20 -2.67
N ARG A 95 4.16 -24.25 -1.96
CA ARG A 95 4.29 -24.24 -0.48
C ARG A 95 2.98 -23.85 0.19
N THR A 96 2.06 -24.81 0.28
CA THR A 96 0.74 -24.61 0.90
C THR A 96 0.76 -24.69 2.43
N ASP A 97 1.90 -25.04 3.03
CA ASP A 97 2.13 -25.07 4.48
C ASP A 97 2.22 -23.67 5.10
N ILE A 98 2.53 -22.65 4.29
CA ILE A 98 2.69 -21.26 4.73
C ILE A 98 1.43 -20.48 4.36
N LYS A 99 0.85 -19.75 5.31
CA LYS A 99 -0.27 -18.87 5.03
C LYS A 99 0.24 -17.51 4.58
N THR A 100 -0.53 -16.84 3.72
CA THR A 100 -0.32 -15.43 3.32
C THR A 100 -0.06 -14.50 4.51
N ALA A 101 -0.81 -14.69 5.61
CA ALA A 101 -0.64 -13.87 6.81
C ALA A 101 0.74 -14.05 7.46
N ASP A 102 1.27 -15.27 7.48
CA ASP A 102 2.58 -15.58 8.04
C ASP A 102 3.69 -14.97 7.19
N LEU A 103 3.55 -14.99 5.86
CA LEU A 103 4.47 -14.33 4.94
C LEU A 103 4.48 -12.81 5.13
N LEU A 104 3.30 -12.18 5.20
CA LEU A 104 3.19 -10.74 5.41
C LEU A 104 3.83 -10.31 6.74
N GLN A 105 3.66 -11.11 7.80
CA GLN A 105 4.32 -10.86 9.08
C GLN A 105 5.85 -10.98 8.97
N ASP A 106 6.35 -12.02 8.31
CA ASP A 106 7.79 -12.20 8.10
C ASP A 106 8.40 -11.04 7.30
N LEU A 107 7.72 -10.61 6.22
CA LEU A 107 8.12 -9.44 5.43
C LEU A 107 8.17 -8.17 6.27
N ALA A 108 7.16 -7.92 7.11
CA ALA A 108 7.17 -6.76 8.00
C ALA A 108 8.36 -6.78 8.97
N LEU A 109 8.68 -7.94 9.54
CA LEU A 109 9.83 -8.11 10.44
C LEU A 109 11.16 -7.92 9.72
N ARG A 110 11.29 -8.40 8.47
CA ARG A 110 12.47 -8.18 7.63
C ARG A 110 12.68 -6.69 7.34
N MET A 111 11.63 -6.01 6.90
CA MET A 111 11.69 -4.58 6.56
C MET A 111 11.96 -3.71 7.79
N SER A 112 11.32 -3.99 8.92
CA SER A 112 11.56 -3.25 10.16
C SER A 112 13.00 -3.39 10.68
N ARG A 113 13.67 -4.53 10.45
CA ARG A 113 15.09 -4.68 10.81
C ARG A 113 16.02 -3.89 9.89
N ALA A 114 15.70 -3.83 8.59
CA ALA A 114 16.47 -3.06 7.62
C ALA A 114 16.35 -1.54 7.84
N ASP A 115 15.21 -1.08 8.37
CA ASP A 115 14.98 0.33 8.71
C ASP A 115 15.79 0.80 9.95
N ASN A 116 16.15 -0.15 10.83
CA ASN A 116 16.85 0.12 12.09
C ASN A 116 18.38 -0.04 12.01
N SER A 117 18.93 -0.30 10.81
CA SER A 117 20.36 -0.56 10.56
C SER A 117 21.00 0.51 9.70
#